data_AF-A0A1V1P7Z7-F1
#
_entry.id   AF-A0A1V1P7Z7-F1
#
_cell.length_a   1.000
_cell.length_b   1.000
_cell.length_c   1.000
_cell.angle_alpha   90.00
_cell.angle_beta   90.00
_cell.angle_gamma   90.00
#
_symmetry.space_group_name_H-M   'P 1'
#
loop_
_entity.id
_entity.type
_entity.pdbx_description
1 polymer ?
#
loop_
_entity_poly.entity_id
_entity_poly.type
_entity_poly.pdbx_seq_one_letter_code
_entity_poly.pdbx_strand_id
1 'polypeptide(L)'
;MIKQCITILLFMMIFACAAKQFPVCYKDGKAYCTYDGRFREKWYQYYEIALSCIEGECYEQALKALEKAKETKSVDHRDHRMARTYGMHFMNYFPHRETGIVYYYLGNYQKALAELEQSIAQQESDKAFLL
;
A
#
# COMPACT_ATOMS: atom_id res chain seq x y z
N MET A 1 -37.16 12.95 -29.94
CA MET A 1 -35.74 13.30 -29.75
C MET A 1 -35.42 13.67 -28.30
N ILE A 2 -36.10 14.65 -27.68
CA ILE A 2 -35.85 15.06 -26.26
C ILE A 2 -36.02 13.91 -25.25
N LYS A 3 -37.04 13.05 -25.41
CA LYS A 3 -37.28 11.91 -24.50
C LYS A 3 -36.17 10.85 -24.54
N GLN A 4 -35.51 10.64 -25.69
CA GLN A 4 -34.40 9.69 -25.84
C GLN A 4 -33.12 10.22 -25.18
N CYS A 5 -32.87 11.54 -25.24
CA CYS A 5 -31.75 12.16 -24.53
C CYS A 5 -31.90 12.04 -23.00
N ILE A 6 -33.12 12.17 -22.47
CA ILE A 6 -33.40 12.02 -21.04
C ILE A 6 -33.17 10.57 -20.57
N THR A 7 -33.51 9.57 -21.39
CA THR A 7 -33.28 8.16 -21.04
C THR A 7 -31.79 7.79 -21.05
N ILE A 8 -31.01 8.35 -21.98
CA ILE A 8 -29.56 8.14 -22.06
C ILE A 8 -28.85 8.81 -20.88
N LEU A 9 -29.28 10.01 -20.47
CA LEU A 9 -28.72 10.70 -19.29
C LEU A 9 -29.01 9.94 -17.98
N LEU A 10 -30.19 9.32 -17.85
CA LEU A 10 -30.55 8.54 -16.66
C LEU A 10 -29.71 7.26 -16.53
N PHE A 11 -29.32 6.65 -17.65
CA PHE A 11 -28.51 5.41 -17.67
C PHE A 11 -27.03 5.67 -17.35
N MET A 12 -26.50 6.86 -17.67
CA MET A 12 -25.11 7.25 -17.31
C MET A 12 -24.89 7.45 -15.81
N MET A 13 -25.92 7.81 -15.03
CA MET A 13 -25.78 8.04 -13.58
C MET A 13 -25.64 6.74 -12.76
N ILE A 14 -25.91 5.57 -13.35
CA ILE A 14 -25.90 4.27 -12.65
C ILE A 14 -24.48 3.65 -12.62
N PHE A 15 -23.54 4.14 -13.44
CA PHE A 15 -22.18 3.61 -13.52
C PHE A 15 -21.16 4.31 -12.60
N ALA A 16 -21.57 5.30 -11.81
CA ALA A 16 -20.64 6.17 -11.08
C ALA A 16 -20.14 5.63 -9.72
N CYS A 17 -20.49 4.40 -9.32
CA CYS A 17 -20.07 3.84 -8.03
C CYS A 17 -19.29 2.53 -8.19
N ALA A 18 -18.16 2.57 -8.89
CA ALA A 18 -17.15 1.52 -8.75
C ALA A 18 -16.35 1.79 -7.47
N ALA A 19 -16.58 1.00 -6.41
CA ALA A 19 -15.75 1.06 -5.21
C ALA A 19 -14.29 0.78 -5.59
N LYS A 20 -13.41 1.77 -5.40
CA LYS A 20 -11.99 1.65 -5.74
C LYS A 20 -11.35 0.64 -4.79
N GLN A 21 -10.99 -0.53 -5.32
CA GLN A 21 -10.31 -1.60 -4.61
C GLN A 21 -8.88 -1.75 -5.14
N PHE A 22 -7.94 -2.07 -4.25
CA PHE A 22 -6.59 -2.44 -4.66
C PHE A 22 -6.59 -3.86 -5.26
N PRO A 23 -5.81 -4.16 -6.31
CA PRO A 23 -5.78 -5.49 -6.91
C PRO A 23 -5.35 -6.58 -5.91
N VAL A 24 -6.18 -7.62 -5.78
CA VAL A 24 -5.91 -8.79 -4.92
C VAL A 24 -4.93 -9.73 -5.62
N CYS A 25 -4.05 -10.35 -4.84
CA CYS A 25 -3.15 -11.41 -5.28
C CYS A 25 -3.60 -12.76 -4.70
N TYR A 26 -3.51 -13.84 -5.46
CA TYR A 26 -3.83 -15.18 -4.97
C TYR A 26 -2.59 -16.07 -5.03
N LYS A 27 -2.27 -16.72 -3.91
CA LYS A 27 -1.18 -17.69 -3.82
C LYS A 27 -1.63 -18.85 -2.94
N ASP A 28 -1.45 -20.08 -3.44
CA ASP A 28 -1.83 -21.32 -2.75
C ASP A 28 -3.27 -21.35 -2.21
N GLY A 29 -4.21 -20.78 -2.99
CA GLY A 29 -5.63 -20.70 -2.63
C GLY A 29 -5.97 -19.64 -1.56
N LYS A 30 -4.98 -18.86 -1.09
CA LYS A 30 -5.17 -17.76 -0.15
C LYS A 30 -5.07 -16.40 -0.87
N ALA A 31 -5.91 -15.46 -0.46
CA ALA A 31 -5.89 -14.08 -0.95
C ALA A 31 -4.91 -13.22 -0.14
N TYR A 32 -4.17 -12.37 -0.85
CA TYR A 32 -3.18 -11.42 -0.36
C TYR A 32 -3.38 -10.07 -1.03
N CYS A 33 -2.62 -9.05 -0.62
CA CYS A 33 -2.85 -7.66 -1.02
C CYS A 33 -4.24 -7.15 -0.59
N THR A 34 -4.70 -7.59 0.58
CA THR A 34 -6.01 -7.25 1.14
C THR A 34 -5.88 -6.36 2.36
N TYR A 35 -6.93 -5.60 2.66
CA TYR A 35 -7.08 -4.82 3.90
C TYR A 35 -8.26 -5.38 4.68
N ASP A 36 -8.10 -5.59 5.99
CA ASP A 36 -9.23 -5.97 6.85
C ASP A 36 -9.99 -4.71 7.31
N GLY A 37 -11.26 -4.64 6.94
CA GLY A 37 -12.14 -3.51 7.25
C GLY A 37 -12.43 -2.57 6.07
N ARG A 38 -12.91 -1.37 6.38
CA ARG A 38 -13.40 -0.44 5.35
C ARG A 38 -12.26 0.35 4.71
N PHE A 39 -11.97 0.06 3.46
CA PHE A 39 -11.01 0.80 2.67
C PHE A 39 -11.49 2.24 2.38
N ARG A 40 -10.67 3.23 2.74
CA ARG A 40 -10.91 4.68 2.59
C ARG A 40 -9.65 5.40 2.09
N GLU A 41 -8.78 4.66 1.39
CA GLU A 41 -7.55 5.17 0.80
C GLU A 41 -6.67 5.96 1.79
N LYS A 42 -6.58 5.50 3.05
CA LYS A 42 -5.66 6.09 4.02
C LYS A 42 -4.28 5.43 3.90
N TRP A 43 -3.23 6.19 4.19
CA TRP A 43 -1.84 5.73 4.06
C TRP A 43 -1.59 4.41 4.79
N TYR A 44 -2.15 4.25 6.00
CA TYR A 44 -1.96 3.04 6.80
C TYR A 44 -2.67 1.82 6.21
N GLN A 45 -3.77 2.03 5.47
CA GLN A 45 -4.49 0.94 4.80
C GLN A 45 -3.69 0.44 3.60
N TYR A 46 -3.12 1.35 2.83
CA TYR A 46 -2.18 1.00 1.75
C TYR A 46 -0.94 0.29 2.30
N TYR A 47 -0.42 0.73 3.44
CA TYR A 47 0.72 0.07 4.08
C TYR A 47 0.37 -1.34 4.58
N GLU A 48 -0.79 -1.56 5.20
CA GLU A 48 -1.25 -2.91 5.57
C GLU A 48 -1.47 -3.80 4.35
N ILE A 49 -2.03 -3.26 3.26
CA ILE A 49 -2.13 -3.97 1.97
C ILE A 49 -0.75 -4.39 1.47
N ALA A 50 0.24 -3.50 1.54
CA ALA A 50 1.61 -3.82 1.15
C ALA A 50 2.18 -4.97 1.98
N LEU A 51 1.99 -4.96 3.30
CA LEU A 51 2.43 -6.05 4.17
C LEU A 51 1.76 -7.38 3.80
N SER A 52 0.45 -7.35 3.51
CA SER A 52 -0.27 -8.52 3.00
C SER A 52 0.28 -8.98 1.65
N CYS A 53 0.60 -8.08 0.73
CA CYS A 53 1.26 -8.44 -0.54
C CYS A 53 2.62 -9.11 -0.32
N ILE A 54 3.42 -8.60 0.61
CA ILE A 54 4.75 -9.15 0.93
C ILE A 54 4.62 -10.56 1.50
N GLU A 55 3.65 -10.80 2.39
CA GLU A 55 3.35 -12.14 2.92
C GLU A 55 2.96 -13.13 1.81
N GLY A 56 2.28 -12.65 0.78
CA GLY A 56 1.93 -13.44 -0.41
C GLY A 56 3.03 -13.52 -1.47
N GLU A 57 4.21 -12.93 -1.23
CA GLU A 57 5.30 -12.77 -2.21
C GLU A 57 4.87 -12.06 -3.51
N CYS A 58 3.84 -11.22 -3.43
CA CYS A 58 3.31 -10.44 -4.54
C CYS A 58 4.04 -9.09 -4.62
N TYR A 59 5.34 -9.16 -4.89
CA TYR A 59 6.28 -8.05 -4.70
C TYR A 59 5.98 -6.81 -5.56
N GLU A 60 5.53 -6.99 -6.80
CA GLU A 60 5.17 -5.88 -7.69
C GLU A 60 3.94 -5.10 -7.16
N GLN A 61 2.95 -5.82 -6.62
CA GLN A 61 1.79 -5.22 -5.98
C GLN A 61 2.18 -4.54 -4.66
N ALA A 62 3.10 -5.14 -3.91
CA ALA A 62 3.64 -4.55 -2.68
C ALA A 62 4.28 -3.18 -2.94
N LEU A 63 5.12 -3.05 -3.98
CA LEU A 63 5.73 -1.76 -4.35
C LEU A 63 4.67 -0.69 -4.62
N LYS A 64 3.64 -1.02 -5.41
CA LYS A 64 2.56 -0.08 -5.73
C LYS A 64 1.79 0.35 -4.47
N ALA A 65 1.55 -0.57 -3.54
CA ALA A 65 0.88 -0.27 -2.29
C ALA A 65 1.76 0.61 -1.37
N LEU A 66 3.08 0.35 -1.29
CA LEU A 66 4.03 1.17 -0.54
C LEU A 66 4.16 2.58 -1.12
N GLU A 67 4.20 2.71 -2.44
CA GLU A 67 4.17 4.00 -3.13
C GLU A 67 2.91 4.79 -2.77
N LYS A 68 1.73 4.15 -2.87
CA LYS A 68 0.46 4.78 -2.47
C LYS A 68 0.43 5.18 -1.00
N ALA A 69 1.02 4.38 -0.11
CA ALA A 69 1.13 4.72 1.30
C ALA A 69 1.99 5.99 1.52
N LYS A 70 3.17 6.07 0.88
CA LYS A 70 4.06 7.24 0.94
C LYS A 70 3.39 8.49 0.36
N GLU A 71 2.78 8.38 -0.82
CA GLU A 71 2.04 9.48 -1.48
C GLU A 71 0.91 10.01 -0.61
N THR A 72 0.10 9.11 -0.03
CA THR A 72 -1.10 9.48 0.73
C THR A 72 -0.74 10.13 2.08
N LYS A 73 0.36 9.72 2.72
CA LYS A 73 0.79 10.32 3.99
C LYS A 73 1.31 11.74 3.79
N SER A 74 1.84 12.05 2.60
CA SER A 74 2.27 13.34 2.01
C SER A 74 3.21 14.25 2.82
N VAL A 75 3.00 14.40 4.13
CA VAL A 75 3.74 15.32 5.01
C VAL A 75 4.92 14.65 5.70
N ASP A 76 4.82 13.37 6.04
CA ASP A 76 5.87 12.64 6.73
C ASP A 76 5.79 11.17 6.34
N HIS A 77 6.56 10.72 5.36
CA HIS A 77 6.60 9.31 4.96
C HIS A 77 7.84 8.58 5.47
N ARG A 78 8.50 9.14 6.49
CA ARG A 78 9.68 8.53 7.11
C ARG A 78 9.30 7.27 7.86
N ASP A 79 10.29 6.42 8.06
CA ASP A 79 10.23 5.26 8.93
C ASP A 79 10.17 5.74 10.38
N HIS A 80 9.18 5.29 11.13
CA HIS A 80 9.09 5.53 12.55
C HIS A 80 8.19 4.51 13.27
N ARG A 81 8.50 4.30 14.55
CA ARG A 81 7.67 3.50 15.44
C ARG A 81 6.44 4.31 15.86
N MET A 82 5.39 3.60 16.26
CA MET A 82 4.19 4.20 16.86
C MET A 82 3.57 5.33 16.01
N ALA A 83 3.43 5.10 14.71
CA ALA A 83 2.69 5.96 13.81
C ALA A 83 1.19 5.91 14.13
N ARG A 84 0.61 7.06 14.48
CA ARG A 84 -0.81 7.17 14.79
C ARG A 84 -1.66 6.99 13.52
N THR A 85 -2.60 6.07 13.55
CA THR A 85 -3.51 5.79 12.42
C THR A 85 -4.87 6.45 12.63
N TYR A 86 -5.87 5.72 13.14
CA TYR A 86 -7.19 6.22 13.49
C TYR A 86 -7.42 6.15 15.00
N GLY A 87 -8.01 7.20 15.58
CA GLY A 87 -8.32 7.24 17.01
C GLY A 87 -7.06 7.11 17.88
N MET A 88 -7.01 6.08 18.73
CA MET A 88 -5.88 5.74 19.60
C MET A 88 -5.08 4.54 19.09
N HIS A 89 -5.25 4.17 17.81
CA HIS A 89 -4.46 3.10 17.21
C HIS A 89 -3.12 3.63 16.69
N PHE A 90 -2.08 2.85 16.96
CA PHE A 90 -0.71 3.10 16.54
C PHE A 90 -0.16 1.87 15.85
N MET A 91 0.71 2.08 14.87
CA MET A 91 1.40 0.99 14.19
C MET A 91 2.86 1.34 13.93
N ASN A 92 3.68 0.32 13.71
CA ASN A 92 5.03 0.52 13.18
C ASN A 92 4.93 0.80 11.68
N TYR A 93 5.40 1.97 11.25
CA TYR A 93 5.35 2.38 9.86
C TYR A 93 6.78 2.53 9.33
N PHE A 94 7.20 1.60 8.49
CA PHE A 94 8.55 1.54 7.94
C PHE A 94 8.52 1.39 6.40
N PRO A 95 7.89 2.35 5.68
CA PRO A 95 7.72 2.24 4.24
C PRO A 95 9.04 2.10 3.46
N HIS A 96 10.13 2.74 3.90
CA HIS A 96 11.43 2.62 3.24
C HIS A 96 12.04 1.24 3.48
N ARG A 97 12.00 0.73 4.71
CA ARG A 97 12.44 -0.64 5.02
C ARG A 97 11.73 -1.67 4.15
N GLU A 98 10.40 -1.63 4.13
CA GLU A 98 9.61 -2.60 3.38
C GLU A 98 9.81 -2.42 1.87
N THR A 99 9.99 -1.19 1.37
CA THR A 99 10.34 -0.95 -0.05
C THR A 99 11.69 -1.58 -0.40
N GLY A 100 12.70 -1.43 0.47
CA GLY A 100 14.01 -2.03 0.30
C GLY A 100 13.99 -3.55 0.27
N ILE A 101 13.27 -4.17 1.21
CA ILE A 101 13.04 -5.63 1.24
C ILE A 101 12.39 -6.11 -0.07
N VAL A 102 11.36 -5.41 -0.54
CA VAL A 102 10.65 -5.79 -1.77
C VAL A 102 11.57 -5.68 -2.98
N TYR A 103 12.37 -4.61 -3.09
CA TYR A 103 13.36 -4.49 -4.17
C TYR A 103 14.41 -5.59 -4.13
N TYR A 104 14.83 -6.02 -2.95
CA TYR A 104 15.77 -7.14 -2.79
C TYR A 104 15.20 -8.43 -3.40
N TYR A 105 13.95 -8.78 -3.07
CA TYR A 105 13.28 -9.96 -3.62
C TYR A 105 13.02 -9.88 -5.13
N LEU A 106 12.86 -8.67 -5.68
CA LEU A 106 12.78 -8.43 -7.12
C LEU A 106 14.16 -8.43 -7.82
N GLY A 107 15.25 -8.64 -7.09
CA GLY A 107 16.62 -8.63 -7.62
C GLY A 107 17.15 -7.23 -7.94
N ASN A 108 16.46 -6.17 -7.52
CA ASN A 108 16.89 -4.79 -7.72
C ASN A 108 17.75 -4.29 -6.55
N TYR A 109 18.94 -4.88 -6.42
CA TYR A 109 19.81 -4.68 -5.25
C TYR A 109 20.24 -3.23 -5.05
N GLN A 110 20.43 -2.47 -6.13
CA GLN A 110 20.83 -1.06 -6.02
C GLN A 110 19.72 -0.21 -5.37
N LYS A 111 18.47 -0.41 -5.78
CA LYS A 111 17.33 0.29 -5.16
C LYS A 111 17.06 -0.23 -3.75
N ALA A 112 17.25 -1.53 -3.53
CA ALA A 112 17.11 -2.14 -2.21
C ALA A 112 18.07 -1.48 -1.22
N LEU A 113 19.36 -1.39 -1.57
CA LEU A 113 20.38 -0.77 -0.74
C LEU A 113 20.02 0.68 -0.40
N ALA A 114 19.67 1.49 -1.40
CA ALA A 114 19.32 2.90 -1.17
C ALA A 114 18.13 3.08 -0.21
N GLU A 115 17.08 2.26 -0.34
CA GLU A 115 15.89 2.32 0.52
C GLU A 115 16.19 1.80 1.95
N LEU A 116 17.04 0.77 2.09
CA LEU A 116 17.43 0.24 3.40
C LEU A 116 18.39 1.18 4.13
N GLU A 117 19.35 1.79 3.46
CA GLU A 117 20.22 2.82 4.04
C GLU A 117 19.40 4.01 4.53
N GLN A 118 18.42 4.45 3.73
CA GLN A 118 17.48 5.51 4.12
C GLN A 118 16.65 5.10 5.34
N SER A 119 16.17 3.86 5.40
CA SER A 119 15.43 3.32 6.54
C SER A 119 16.26 3.36 7.83
N ILE A 120 17.50 2.86 7.77
CA ILE A 120 18.43 2.83 8.90
C ILE A 120 18.72 4.24 9.39
N ALA A 121 18.99 5.18 8.47
CA ALA A 121 19.26 6.58 8.80
C ALA A 121 18.08 7.29 9.47
N GLN A 122 16.84 6.89 9.18
CA GLN A 122 15.63 7.48 9.75
C GLN A 122 15.25 6.85 11.10
N GLN A 123 15.19 5.51 11.15
CA GLN A 123 14.79 4.77 12.34
C GLN A 123 15.38 3.37 12.30
N GLU A 124 16.37 3.12 13.15
CA GLU A 124 16.94 1.80 13.33
C GLU A 124 15.88 0.77 13.77
N SER A 125 15.95 -0.41 13.15
CA SER A 125 15.15 -1.58 13.50
C SER A 125 15.88 -2.86 13.14
N ASP A 126 15.79 -3.89 13.99
CA ASP A 126 16.46 -5.17 13.79
C ASP A 126 16.17 -5.75 12.40
N LYS A 127 14.93 -5.65 11.93
CA LYS A 127 14.50 -6.11 10.60
C LYS A 127 15.28 -5.46 9.44
N ALA A 128 15.74 -4.22 9.59
CA ALA A 128 16.51 -3.55 8.55
C ALA A 128 17.95 -4.09 8.43
N PHE A 129 18.47 -4.73 9.48
CA PHE A 129 19.84 -5.27 9.53
C PHE A 129 19.93 -6.78 9.22
N LEU A 130 18.78 -7.47 9.11
CA LEU A 130 18.70 -8.94 9.01
C LEU A 130 18.60 -9.47 7.56
N LEU A 131 18.76 -8.61 6.55
CA LEU A 131 18.80 -8.97 5.13
C LEU A 131 20.25 -9.11 4.64
#